data_AF-A0A7J3QHE0-F1
#
_entry.id   AF-A0A7J3QHE0-F1
#
_cell.length_a   1.000
_cell.length_b   1.000
_cell.length_c   1.000
_cell.angle_alpha   90.00
_cell.angle_beta   90.00
_cell.angle_gamma   90.00
#
_symmetry.space_group_name_H-M   'P 1'
#
loop_
_entity.id
_entity.type
_entity.pdbx_description
1 polymer ?
#
loop_
_entity_poly.entity_id
_entity_poly.type
_entity_poly.pdbx_seq_one_letter_code
_entity_poly.pdbx_strand_id
1 'polypeptide(L)'
;MGSYKDREETLPFMSAADWREALEIGERVHGFLSGPYGNPGLRGVMYFGFISTADGVKVLEINSRWGDPEVMNVLTVLEDDFVEVCLKMIDRNLGRLHFRREATVVTYAVPLDYGGYARYSGPKPVDISDAERLREKYGDRIRIYPGSLEVVDGRMFALSSRTVAVVGIADDLEEARRISLDGIRRIDGPLRHREDIALPEHIERSIMHMRRLRAKSQVS
;
A
#
# COMPACT_ATOMS: atom_id res chain seq x y z
N MET A 1 6.47 7.73 4.63
CA MET A 1 5.16 7.03 4.79
C MET A 1 5.32 5.61 4.29
N GLY A 2 4.32 4.74 4.38
CA GLY A 2 4.42 3.39 3.85
C GLY A 2 3.23 2.52 4.22
N SER A 3 3.11 1.37 3.57
CA SER A 3 2.09 0.36 3.83
C SER A 3 2.65 -1.01 3.45
N TYR A 4 1.95 -2.07 3.83
CA TYR A 4 2.34 -3.44 3.50
C TYR A 4 1.13 -4.30 3.20
N LYS A 5 1.36 -5.40 2.48
CA LYS A 5 0.43 -6.49 2.25
C LYS A 5 1.15 -7.78 2.66
N ASP A 6 0.48 -8.66 3.39
CA ASP A 6 0.99 -10.01 3.68
C ASP A 6 0.72 -10.97 2.50
N ARG A 7 1.26 -12.18 2.55
CA ARG A 7 1.13 -13.19 1.49
C ARG A 7 -0.33 -13.61 1.20
N GLU A 8 -1.21 -13.48 2.18
CA GLU A 8 -2.64 -13.80 2.08
C GLU A 8 -3.51 -12.57 1.76
N GLU A 9 -4.82 -12.78 1.64
CA GLU A 9 -5.82 -11.70 1.50
C GLU A 9 -5.98 -10.88 2.81
N THR A 10 -5.56 -11.43 3.96
CA THR A 10 -5.67 -10.81 5.28
C THR A 10 -4.34 -10.28 5.79
N LEU A 11 -4.38 -9.20 6.58
CA LEU A 11 -3.24 -8.77 7.40
C LEU A 11 -3.05 -9.71 8.61
N PRO A 12 -1.84 -9.79 9.21
CA PRO A 12 -1.55 -10.75 10.28
C PRO A 12 -2.46 -10.67 11.53
N PHE A 13 -3.06 -9.50 11.78
CA PHE A 13 -3.96 -9.27 12.92
C PHE A 13 -5.46 -9.42 12.56
N MET A 14 -5.77 -9.73 11.30
CA MET A 14 -7.13 -9.97 10.82
C MET A 14 -7.47 -11.46 10.84
N SER A 15 -8.75 -11.77 11.01
CA SER A 15 -9.30 -13.11 10.84
C SER A 15 -9.96 -13.27 9.47
N ALA A 16 -10.22 -14.51 9.05
CA ALA A 16 -11.01 -14.77 7.84
C ALA A 16 -12.47 -14.27 7.96
N ALA A 17 -12.99 -14.11 9.18
CA ALA A 17 -14.31 -13.51 9.38
C ALA A 17 -14.29 -11.99 9.07
N ASP A 18 -13.23 -11.29 9.47
CA ASP A 18 -13.05 -9.87 9.16
C ASP A 18 -13.04 -9.61 7.66
N TRP A 19 -12.34 -10.47 6.92
CA TRP A 19 -12.27 -10.37 5.46
C TRP A 19 -13.64 -10.60 4.81
N ARG A 20 -14.37 -11.64 5.23
CA ARG A 20 -15.72 -11.91 4.70
C ARG A 20 -16.69 -10.77 4.99
N GLU A 21 -16.70 -10.25 6.23
CA GLU A 21 -17.54 -9.11 6.58
C GLU A 21 -17.16 -7.85 5.76
N ALA A 22 -15.86 -7.60 5.54
CA ALA A 22 -15.40 -6.50 4.70
C ALA A 22 -15.88 -6.63 3.25
N LEU A 23 -15.80 -7.83 2.67
CA LEU A 23 -16.30 -8.13 1.33
C LEU A 23 -17.81 -7.93 1.24
N GLU A 24 -18.58 -8.49 2.18
CA GLU A 24 -20.04 -8.33 2.23
C GLU A 24 -20.45 -6.86 2.33
N ILE A 25 -19.75 -6.05 3.12
CA ILE A 25 -19.98 -4.61 3.19
C ILE A 25 -19.68 -3.97 1.83
N GLY A 26 -18.54 -4.28 1.22
CA GLY A 26 -18.14 -3.75 -0.09
C GLY A 26 -19.16 -4.06 -1.18
N GLU A 27 -19.61 -5.31 -1.27
CA GLU A 27 -20.63 -5.76 -2.22
C GLU A 27 -21.98 -5.09 -2.00
N ARG A 28 -22.42 -4.93 -0.74
CA ARG A 28 -23.66 -4.22 -0.41
C ARG A 28 -23.61 -2.75 -0.82
N VAL A 29 -22.51 -2.06 -0.52
CA VAL A 29 -22.35 -0.66 -0.90
C VAL A 29 -22.28 -0.53 -2.42
N HIS A 30 -21.48 -1.36 -3.10
CA HIS A 30 -21.41 -1.38 -4.55
C HIS A 30 -22.79 -1.64 -5.18
N GLY A 31 -23.54 -2.64 -4.68
CA GLY A 31 -24.87 -2.98 -5.18
C GLY A 31 -25.88 -1.84 -4.99
N PHE A 32 -25.83 -1.13 -3.87
CA PHE A 32 -26.64 0.07 -3.65
C PHE A 32 -26.26 1.20 -4.63
N LEU A 33 -24.98 1.51 -4.77
CA LEU A 33 -24.49 2.61 -5.61
C LEU A 33 -24.59 2.32 -7.11
N SER A 34 -24.56 1.06 -7.54
CA SER A 34 -24.75 0.65 -8.94
C SER A 34 -26.20 0.30 -9.28
N GLY A 35 -27.08 0.29 -8.28
CA GLY A 35 -28.49 -0.06 -8.42
C GLY A 35 -29.37 1.08 -8.97
N PRO A 36 -30.71 0.90 -8.95
CA PRO A 36 -31.68 1.82 -9.54
C PRO A 36 -31.66 3.25 -8.98
N TYR A 37 -31.19 3.40 -7.74
CA TYR A 37 -31.11 4.68 -7.03
C TYR A 37 -29.73 5.33 -7.10
N GLY A 38 -28.78 4.69 -7.80
CA GLY A 38 -27.40 5.14 -7.94
C GLY A 38 -26.99 5.38 -9.40
N ASN A 39 -25.74 5.06 -9.71
CA ASN A 39 -25.21 5.14 -11.06
C ASN A 39 -25.00 3.74 -11.63
N PRO A 40 -25.86 3.25 -12.55
CA PRO A 40 -25.69 1.93 -13.18
C PRO A 40 -24.43 1.85 -14.05
N GLY A 41 -23.79 2.98 -14.34
CA GLY A 41 -22.48 3.10 -14.99
C GLY A 41 -21.29 3.05 -14.05
N LEU A 42 -21.48 2.88 -12.73
CA LEU A 42 -20.40 2.81 -11.76
C LEU A 42 -19.47 1.63 -12.09
N ARG A 43 -18.19 1.94 -12.30
CA ARG A 43 -17.13 1.00 -12.64
C ARG A 43 -15.78 1.57 -12.22
N GLY A 44 -14.79 0.68 -12.09
CA GLY A 44 -13.45 1.03 -11.67
C GLY A 44 -13.18 0.55 -10.25
N VAL A 45 -12.35 1.29 -9.52
CA VAL A 45 -11.80 0.84 -8.24
C VAL A 45 -12.52 1.52 -7.10
N MET A 46 -13.00 0.69 -6.17
CA MET A 46 -13.62 1.14 -4.93
C MET A 46 -12.72 0.72 -3.76
N TYR A 47 -12.02 1.69 -3.19
CA TYR A 47 -11.15 1.47 -2.05
C TYR A 47 -11.91 1.75 -0.76
N PHE A 48 -11.85 0.80 0.17
CA PHE A 48 -12.44 0.92 1.50
C PHE A 48 -11.35 1.00 2.55
N GLY A 49 -11.39 2.07 3.35
CA GLY A 49 -10.63 2.14 4.60
C GLY A 49 -11.43 1.45 5.70
N PHE A 50 -10.99 0.29 6.16
CA PHE A 50 -11.62 -0.42 7.28
C PHE A 50 -10.82 -0.29 8.57
N ILE A 51 -11.52 -0.39 9.70
CA ILE A 51 -10.93 -0.64 11.01
C ILE A 51 -11.48 -1.95 11.59
N SER A 52 -10.59 -2.82 12.07
CA SER A 52 -10.98 -4.03 12.79
C SER A 52 -11.27 -3.67 14.24
N THR A 53 -12.45 -4.05 14.73
CA THR A 53 -12.89 -3.76 16.11
C THR A 53 -13.15 -5.06 16.88
N ALA A 54 -13.65 -4.91 18.11
CA ALA A 54 -14.11 -6.03 18.91
C ALA A 54 -15.36 -6.70 18.29
N ASP A 55 -16.18 -5.92 17.59
CA ASP A 55 -17.49 -6.31 17.06
C ASP A 55 -17.50 -6.37 15.53
N GLY A 56 -16.38 -6.84 14.95
CA GLY A 56 -16.19 -6.96 13.50
C GLY A 56 -15.52 -5.74 12.86
N VAL A 57 -15.52 -5.69 11.54
CA VAL A 57 -14.94 -4.58 10.77
C VAL A 57 -15.93 -3.42 10.62
N LYS A 58 -15.42 -2.18 10.60
CA LYS A 58 -16.23 -0.98 10.36
C LYS A 58 -15.57 -0.13 9.28
N VAL A 59 -16.39 0.52 8.45
CA VAL A 59 -15.91 1.44 7.40
C VAL A 59 -15.53 2.77 8.03
N LEU A 60 -14.30 3.22 7.77
CA LEU A 60 -13.83 4.57 8.09
C LEU A 60 -14.09 5.52 6.92
N GLU A 61 -13.74 5.09 5.71
CA GLU A 61 -13.86 5.90 4.50
C GLU A 61 -13.99 5.03 3.24
N ILE A 62 -14.48 5.66 2.17
CA ILE A 62 -14.63 5.06 0.86
C ILE A 62 -14.05 6.03 -0.17
N ASN A 63 -13.15 5.53 -1.02
CA ASN A 63 -12.52 6.30 -2.08
C ASN A 63 -12.82 5.67 -3.45
N SER A 64 -13.07 6.49 -4.46
CA SER A 64 -13.35 6.08 -5.85
C SER A 64 -12.09 5.90 -6.71
N ARG A 65 -10.98 5.55 -6.07
CA ARG A 65 -9.64 5.38 -6.68
C ARG A 65 -8.80 4.43 -5.84
N TRP A 66 -7.69 3.98 -6.41
CA TRP A 66 -6.64 3.31 -5.66
C TRP A 66 -6.09 4.15 -4.50
N GLY A 67 -5.69 3.50 -3.41
CA GLY A 67 -4.91 4.11 -2.33
C GLY A 67 -3.44 4.29 -2.74
N ASP A 68 -2.83 5.40 -2.35
CA ASP A 68 -1.38 5.60 -2.41
C ASP A 68 -0.91 5.77 -0.96
N PRO A 69 0.02 4.91 -0.45
CA PRO A 69 0.87 3.96 -1.17
C PRO A 69 0.29 2.56 -1.49
N GLU A 70 -0.91 2.22 -1.03
CA GLU A 70 -1.42 0.84 -0.99
C GLU A 70 -1.43 0.13 -2.35
N VAL A 71 -1.68 0.86 -3.45
CA VAL A 71 -1.71 0.33 -4.81
C VAL A 71 -0.41 -0.38 -5.20
N MET A 72 0.73 0.11 -4.72
CA MET A 72 2.03 -0.48 -5.01
C MET A 72 2.22 -1.82 -4.30
N ASN A 73 1.52 -2.09 -3.20
CA ASN A 73 1.53 -3.42 -2.59
C ASN A 73 0.65 -4.42 -3.36
N VAL A 74 -0.41 -3.94 -3.99
CA VAL A 74 -1.38 -4.80 -4.70
C VAL A 74 -0.92 -5.10 -6.12
N LEU A 75 -0.62 -4.07 -6.92
CA LEU A 75 -0.34 -4.25 -8.36
C LEU A 75 1.01 -4.91 -8.63
N THR A 76 1.95 -4.86 -7.68
CA THR A 76 3.28 -5.48 -7.83
C THR A 76 3.24 -7.00 -7.77
N VAL A 77 2.19 -7.56 -7.17
CA VAL A 77 1.95 -9.01 -7.08
C VAL A 77 0.75 -9.45 -7.88
N LEU A 78 0.14 -8.57 -8.68
CA LEU A 78 -0.89 -8.95 -9.65
C LEU A 78 -0.26 -9.90 -10.70
N GLU A 79 -0.92 -11.03 -10.95
CA GLU A 79 -0.53 -11.99 -11.99
C GLU A 79 -1.22 -11.72 -13.31
N ASP A 80 -2.48 -11.25 -13.24
CA ASP A 80 -3.26 -10.92 -14.42
C ASP A 80 -2.70 -9.67 -15.15
N ASP A 81 -2.88 -9.59 -16.47
CA ASP A 81 -2.53 -8.40 -17.24
C ASP A 81 -3.45 -7.24 -16.85
N PHE A 82 -2.87 -6.18 -16.28
CA PHE A 82 -3.62 -5.02 -15.82
C PHE A 82 -4.40 -4.32 -16.94
N VAL A 83 -3.93 -4.35 -18.18
CA VAL A 83 -4.68 -3.81 -19.33
C VAL A 83 -5.93 -4.64 -19.58
N GLU A 84 -5.82 -5.96 -19.54
CA GLU A 84 -6.97 -6.87 -19.66
C GLU A 84 -7.96 -6.68 -18.50
N VAL A 85 -7.46 -6.49 -17.27
CA VAL A 85 -8.30 -6.15 -16.10
C VAL A 85 -9.09 -4.86 -16.36
N CYS A 86 -8.46 -3.83 -16.92
CA CYS A 86 -9.13 -2.57 -17.26
C CYS A 86 -10.21 -2.75 -18.34
N LEU A 87 -9.91 -3.50 -19.40
CA LEU A 87 -10.87 -3.81 -20.45
C LEU A 87 -12.06 -4.61 -19.89
N LYS A 88 -11.80 -5.63 -19.07
CA LYS A 88 -12.85 -6.42 -18.42
C LYS A 88 -13.74 -5.62 -17.47
N MET A 89 -13.17 -4.61 -16.79
CA MET A 89 -13.97 -3.64 -16.02
C MET A 89 -14.88 -2.79 -16.90
N ILE A 90 -14.37 -2.33 -18.05
CA ILE A 90 -15.14 -1.53 -19.01
C ILE A 90 -16.31 -2.36 -19.56
N ASP A 91 -16.04 -3.63 -19.89
CA ASP A 91 -16.99 -4.59 -20.46
C ASP A 91 -17.91 -5.26 -19.43
N ARG A 92 -17.72 -4.98 -18.13
CA ARG A 92 -18.51 -5.54 -17.01
C ARG A 92 -18.47 -7.06 -16.92
N ASN A 93 -17.35 -7.67 -17.31
CA ASN A 93 -17.12 -9.11 -17.25
C ASN A 93 -15.90 -9.46 -16.38
N LEU A 94 -15.46 -8.52 -15.53
CA LEU A 94 -14.36 -8.75 -14.60
C LEU A 94 -14.72 -9.87 -13.61
N GLY A 95 -13.91 -10.94 -13.62
CA GLY A 95 -13.97 -12.02 -12.66
C GLY A 95 -13.05 -11.81 -11.46
N ARG A 96 -12.76 -12.89 -10.74
CA ARG A 96 -11.75 -12.89 -9.68
C ARG A 96 -10.36 -12.63 -10.27
N LEU A 97 -9.60 -11.76 -9.62
CA LEU A 97 -8.21 -11.48 -9.96
C LEU A 97 -7.25 -12.43 -9.25
N HIS A 98 -6.12 -12.73 -9.88
CA HIS A 98 -5.06 -13.59 -9.35
C HIS A 98 -3.86 -12.75 -8.91
N PHE A 99 -3.34 -13.09 -7.74
CA PHE A 99 -2.19 -12.44 -7.13
C PHE A 99 -1.20 -13.48 -6.63
N ARG A 100 0.09 -13.20 -6.82
CA ARG A 100 1.17 -14.01 -6.24
C ARG A 100 1.05 -13.99 -4.73
N ARG A 101 1.33 -15.15 -4.13
CA ARG A 101 1.33 -15.36 -2.67
C ARG A 101 2.62 -14.85 -2.05
N GLU A 102 2.91 -13.57 -2.28
CA GLU A 102 4.08 -12.86 -1.79
C GLU A 102 3.65 -11.71 -0.89
N ALA A 103 4.48 -11.41 0.10
CA ALA A 103 4.38 -10.23 0.92
C ALA A 103 5.06 -9.04 0.23
N THR A 104 4.51 -7.85 0.44
CA THR A 104 5.07 -6.62 -0.11
C THR A 104 5.13 -5.54 0.96
N VAL A 105 6.19 -4.73 0.92
CA VAL A 105 6.35 -3.57 1.81
C VAL A 105 6.77 -2.37 0.98
N VAL A 106 6.01 -1.28 1.10
CA VAL A 106 6.28 -0.01 0.42
C VAL A 106 6.74 1.01 1.45
N THR A 107 7.90 1.61 1.22
CA THR A 107 8.40 2.74 2.01
C THR A 107 8.55 3.97 1.11
N TYR A 108 7.99 5.09 1.54
CA TYR A 108 8.13 6.40 0.89
C TYR A 108 9.17 7.25 1.60
N ALA A 109 10.07 7.82 0.80
CA ALA A 109 10.85 9.00 1.15
C ALA A 109 10.06 10.26 0.79
N VAL A 110 10.14 11.25 1.67
CA VAL A 110 9.48 12.56 1.54
C VAL A 110 10.51 13.66 1.82
N PRO A 111 10.31 14.89 1.35
CA PRO A 111 11.18 16.01 1.68
C PRO A 111 11.28 16.23 3.20
N LEU A 112 12.41 16.76 3.66
CA LEU A 112 12.60 17.05 5.10
C LEU A 112 11.50 17.96 5.67
N ASP A 113 11.03 18.92 4.87
CA ASP A 113 9.97 19.88 5.21
C ASP A 113 8.54 19.34 5.04
N TYR A 114 8.37 18.12 4.54
CA TYR A 114 7.05 17.51 4.34
C TYR A 114 6.23 17.49 5.63
N GLY A 115 4.99 18.01 5.57
CA GLY A 115 4.08 18.07 6.71
C GLY A 115 4.52 19.01 7.83
N GLY A 116 5.44 19.94 7.56
CA GLY A 116 5.96 20.88 8.57
C GLY A 116 6.93 20.26 9.58
N TYR A 117 7.48 19.08 9.28
CA TYR A 117 8.34 18.33 10.22
C TYR A 117 9.68 19.03 10.51
N ALA A 118 10.27 19.65 9.49
CA ALA A 118 11.47 20.47 9.61
C ALA A 118 11.32 21.73 8.74
N ARG A 119 12.16 22.74 8.98
CA ARG A 119 12.33 23.85 8.03
C ARG A 119 13.52 23.53 7.13
N TYR A 120 13.27 23.39 5.84
CA TYR A 120 14.31 23.21 4.83
C TYR A 120 13.97 24.03 3.59
N SER A 121 14.82 25.00 3.26
CA SER A 121 14.66 25.89 2.09
C SER A 121 15.82 25.77 1.10
N GLY A 122 16.69 24.76 1.27
CA GLY A 122 17.80 24.49 0.39
C GLY A 122 17.35 23.84 -0.93
N PRO A 123 18.28 23.65 -1.88
CA PRO A 123 18.00 22.91 -3.11
C PRO A 123 17.61 21.48 -2.76
N LYS A 124 16.72 20.87 -3.54
CA LYS A 124 16.20 19.52 -3.28
C LYS A 124 16.67 18.47 -4.30
N PRO A 125 17.97 18.37 -4.66
CA PRO A 125 18.41 17.36 -5.60
C PRO A 125 18.20 15.96 -5.01
N VAL A 126 17.85 15.00 -5.85
CA VAL A 126 17.64 13.61 -5.47
C VAL A 126 18.40 12.73 -6.45
N ASP A 127 19.09 11.71 -5.93
CA ASP A 127 19.71 10.67 -6.73
C ASP A 127 19.17 9.31 -6.30
N ILE A 128 18.59 8.58 -7.26
CA ILE A 128 18.03 7.24 -7.04
C ILE A 128 18.93 6.13 -7.63
N SER A 129 20.04 6.47 -8.27
CA SER A 129 20.87 5.55 -9.06
C SER A 129 21.39 4.38 -8.23
N ASP A 130 21.78 4.63 -6.97
CA ASP A 130 22.26 3.60 -6.05
C ASP A 130 21.15 2.63 -5.63
N ALA A 131 19.92 3.13 -5.48
CA ALA A 131 18.76 2.29 -5.25
C ALA A 131 18.44 1.47 -6.52
N GLU A 132 18.52 2.07 -7.71
CA GLU A 132 18.25 1.37 -8.97
C GLU A 132 19.23 0.22 -9.24
N ARG A 133 20.52 0.38 -8.88
CA ARG A 133 21.52 -0.69 -8.98
C ARG A 133 21.20 -1.91 -8.12
N LEU A 134 20.37 -1.78 -7.07
CA LEU A 134 19.94 -2.95 -6.30
C LEU A 134 19.07 -3.95 -7.09
N ARG A 135 18.58 -3.58 -8.27
CA ARG A 135 17.95 -4.55 -9.19
C ARG A 135 18.94 -5.65 -9.61
N GLU A 136 20.24 -5.38 -9.65
CA GLU A 136 21.27 -6.41 -9.90
C GLU A 136 21.31 -7.47 -8.79
N LYS A 137 20.99 -7.07 -7.55
CA LYS A 137 20.99 -7.95 -6.38
C LYS A 137 19.65 -8.66 -6.17
N TYR A 138 18.54 -7.93 -6.30
CA TYR A 138 17.20 -8.41 -5.95
C TYR A 138 16.32 -8.77 -7.15
N GLY A 139 16.73 -8.43 -8.37
CA GLY A 139 15.89 -8.59 -9.56
C GLY A 139 14.54 -7.89 -9.41
N ASP A 140 13.47 -8.58 -9.78
CA ASP A 140 12.09 -8.08 -9.70
C ASP A 140 11.54 -7.98 -8.26
N ARG A 141 12.29 -8.42 -7.25
CA ARG A 141 11.90 -8.31 -5.84
C ARG A 141 12.03 -6.89 -5.27
N ILE A 142 12.63 -5.96 -6.03
CA ILE A 142 12.68 -4.53 -5.69
C ILE A 142 12.08 -3.69 -6.80
N ARG A 143 11.20 -2.76 -6.45
CA ARG A 143 10.68 -1.75 -7.39
C ARG A 143 10.81 -0.36 -6.81
N ILE A 144 11.14 0.59 -7.68
CA ILE A 144 11.36 1.99 -7.31
C ILE A 144 10.43 2.83 -8.16
N TYR A 145 9.61 3.64 -7.49
CA TYR A 145 8.59 4.46 -8.13
C TYR A 145 8.85 5.93 -7.79
N PRO A 146 9.39 6.70 -8.74
CA PRO A 146 9.40 8.15 -8.67
C PRO A 146 7.97 8.68 -8.49
N GLY A 147 7.79 9.63 -7.58
CA GLY A 147 6.51 10.28 -7.29
C GLY A 147 6.61 11.77 -7.57
N SER A 148 6.68 12.57 -6.50
CA SER A 148 6.75 14.03 -6.55
C SER A 148 8.18 14.50 -6.82
N LEU A 149 8.63 14.28 -8.05
CA LEU A 149 9.94 14.65 -8.59
C LEU A 149 9.78 15.42 -9.90
N GLU A 150 10.71 16.34 -10.17
CA GLU A 150 10.89 16.96 -11.47
C GLU A 150 12.30 16.70 -12.00
N VAL A 151 12.49 16.76 -13.31
CA VAL A 151 13.80 16.62 -13.96
C VAL A 151 14.17 17.94 -14.61
N VAL A 152 15.29 18.52 -14.20
CA VAL A 152 15.84 19.77 -14.74
C VAL A 152 17.30 19.53 -15.12
N ASP A 153 17.63 19.76 -16.40
CA ASP A 153 18.97 19.53 -16.97
C ASP A 153 19.54 18.13 -16.64
N GLY A 154 18.69 17.10 -16.73
CA GLY A 154 19.06 15.71 -16.47
C GLY A 154 19.24 15.35 -14.99
N ARG A 155 18.96 16.26 -14.06
CA ARG A 155 19.01 16.01 -12.60
C ARG A 155 17.61 15.99 -12.00
N MET A 156 17.38 15.11 -11.03
CA MET A 156 16.10 15.02 -10.35
C MET A 156 16.03 15.95 -9.14
N PHE A 157 14.88 16.58 -8.93
CA PHE A 157 14.61 17.45 -7.80
C PHE A 157 13.29 17.07 -7.13
N ALA A 158 13.29 16.96 -5.79
CA ALA A 158 12.07 16.72 -5.04
C ALA A 158 11.19 17.96 -4.98
N LEU A 159 9.90 17.76 -5.20
CA LEU A 159 8.88 18.78 -4.99
C LEU A 159 8.42 18.78 -3.52
N SER A 160 7.17 19.16 -3.24
CA SER A 160 6.65 19.31 -1.87
C SER A 160 5.99 18.06 -1.29
N SER A 161 5.80 17.00 -2.07
CA SER A 161 5.05 15.80 -1.66
C SER A 161 5.93 14.55 -1.62
N ARG A 162 5.31 13.37 -1.51
CA ARG A 162 5.98 12.06 -1.50
C ARG A 162 6.89 11.89 -2.73
N THR A 163 8.20 11.88 -2.50
CA THR A 163 9.21 11.99 -3.55
C THR A 163 9.39 10.69 -4.31
N VAL A 164 9.60 9.59 -3.60
CA VAL A 164 9.93 8.30 -4.21
C VAL A 164 9.59 7.16 -3.25
N ALA A 165 9.00 6.10 -3.79
CA ALA A 165 8.68 4.88 -3.08
C ALA A 165 9.59 3.74 -3.49
N VAL A 166 9.93 2.88 -2.53
CA VAL A 166 10.61 1.61 -2.75
C VAL A 166 9.74 0.48 -2.23
N VAL A 167 9.46 -0.48 -3.11
CA VAL A 167 8.72 -1.71 -2.80
C VAL A 167 9.70 -2.85 -2.70
N GLY A 168 9.71 -3.53 -1.56
CA GLY A 168 10.32 -4.84 -1.42
C GLY A 168 9.25 -5.92 -1.51
N ILE A 169 9.59 -7.03 -2.14
CA ILE A 169 8.70 -8.17 -2.41
C ILE A 169 9.44 -9.43 -2.00
N ALA A 170 8.79 -10.27 -1.20
CA ALA A 170 9.38 -11.51 -0.72
C ALA A 170 8.32 -12.51 -0.26
N ASP A 171 8.79 -13.67 0.17
CA ASP A 171 7.94 -14.74 0.68
C ASP A 171 7.36 -14.42 2.08
N ASP A 172 7.91 -13.43 2.77
CA ASP A 172 7.44 -12.92 4.07
C ASP A 172 7.66 -11.41 4.26
N LEU A 173 6.96 -10.83 5.23
CA LEU A 173 6.98 -9.39 5.51
C LEU A 173 8.33 -8.88 6.00
N GLU A 174 9.10 -9.69 6.72
CA GLU A 174 10.38 -9.27 7.28
C GLU A 174 11.41 -9.08 6.17
N GLU A 175 11.50 -10.04 5.25
CA GLU A 175 12.38 -9.96 4.09
C GLU A 175 11.91 -8.87 3.11
N ALA A 176 10.60 -8.76 2.85
CA ALA A 176 10.05 -7.69 2.00
C ALA A 176 10.36 -6.30 2.58
N ARG A 177 10.24 -6.14 3.91
CA ARG A 177 10.65 -4.92 4.63
C ARG A 177 12.15 -4.67 4.46
N ARG A 178 12.98 -5.70 4.63
CA ARG A 178 14.44 -5.59 4.50
C ARG A 178 14.83 -5.06 3.12
N ILE A 179 14.23 -5.59 2.06
CA ILE A 179 14.47 -5.14 0.67
C ILE A 179 14.02 -3.69 0.48
N SER A 180 12.80 -3.35 0.93
CA SER A 180 12.26 -1.99 0.84
C SER A 180 13.19 -0.97 1.53
N LEU A 181 13.65 -1.29 2.74
CA LEU A 181 14.55 -0.42 3.49
C LEU A 181 15.96 -0.35 2.89
N ASP A 182 16.48 -1.45 2.34
CA ASP A 182 17.77 -1.46 1.64
C ASP A 182 17.75 -0.48 0.46
N GLY A 183 16.66 -0.46 -0.31
CA GLY A 183 16.50 0.49 -1.41
C GLY A 183 16.26 1.92 -0.97
N ILE A 184 15.33 2.18 -0.05
CA ILE A 184 15.00 3.56 0.33
C ILE A 184 16.18 4.29 1.00
N ARG A 185 17.05 3.56 1.71
CA ARG A 185 18.25 4.11 2.36
C ARG A 185 19.38 4.44 1.39
N ARG A 186 19.32 3.95 0.14
CA ARG A 186 20.28 4.27 -0.93
C ARG A 186 19.86 5.46 -1.78
N ILE A 187 18.72 6.08 -1.48
CA ILE A 187 18.31 7.30 -2.16
C ILE A 187 19.02 8.47 -1.49
N ASP A 188 19.83 9.19 -2.26
CA ASP A 188 20.52 10.38 -1.80
C ASP A 188 19.67 11.63 -2.04
N GLY A 189 19.80 12.61 -1.14
CA GLY A 189 19.07 13.87 -1.18
C GLY A 189 18.46 14.27 0.17
N PRO A 190 17.92 15.51 0.27
CA PRO A 190 17.32 16.03 1.50
C PRO A 190 15.92 15.44 1.70
N LEU A 191 15.87 14.13 1.97
CA LEU A 191 14.68 13.35 2.17
C LEU A 191 14.71 12.64 3.53
N ARG A 192 13.54 12.21 3.99
CA ARG A 192 13.35 11.37 5.17
C ARG A 192 12.33 10.27 4.86
N HIS A 193 12.48 9.14 5.52
CA HIS A 193 11.52 8.04 5.45
C HIS A 193 11.24 7.50 6.86
N ARG A 194 10.23 6.63 6.96
CA ARG A 194 9.93 5.90 8.21
C ARG A 194 10.72 4.60 8.22
N GLU A 195 11.24 4.24 9.39
CA GLU A 195 12.01 3.02 9.60
C GLU A 195 11.16 1.87 10.16
N ASP A 196 9.89 2.13 10.50
CA ASP A 196 9.03 1.22 11.25
C ASP A 196 7.85 0.65 10.43
N ILE A 197 7.90 0.79 9.10
CA ILE A 197 6.92 0.17 8.19
C ILE A 197 7.12 -1.35 8.25
N ALA A 198 6.01 -2.09 8.46
CA ALA A 198 5.99 -3.55 8.64
C ALA A 198 6.97 -4.07 9.72
N LEU A 199 7.28 -3.25 10.72
CA LEU A 199 8.17 -3.63 11.81
C LEU A 199 7.59 -4.82 12.60
N PRO A 200 8.31 -5.93 12.81
CA PRO A 200 7.77 -7.14 13.45
C PRO A 200 7.15 -6.87 14.82
N GLU A 201 7.78 -6.04 15.64
CA GLU A 201 7.28 -5.69 16.97
C GLU A 201 5.95 -4.92 16.91
N HIS A 202 5.75 -4.10 15.86
CA HIS A 202 4.50 -3.39 15.64
C HIS A 202 3.39 -4.33 15.18
N ILE A 203 3.70 -5.30 14.32
CA ILE A 203 2.76 -6.32 13.86
C ILE A 203 2.32 -7.19 15.04
N GLU A 204 3.27 -7.69 15.84
CA GLU A 204 2.97 -8.51 17.02
C GLU A 204 2.12 -7.74 18.04
N ARG A 205 2.42 -6.46 18.27
CA ARG A 205 1.60 -5.60 19.11
C ARG A 205 0.16 -5.49 18.60
N SER A 206 -0.05 -5.37 17.29
CA SER A 206 -1.40 -5.34 16.69
C SER A 206 -2.12 -6.67 16.84
N ILE A 207 -1.43 -7.80 16.63
CA ILE A 207 -1.99 -9.15 16.86
C ILE A 207 -2.45 -9.30 18.31
N MET A 208 -1.58 -8.96 19.26
CA MET A 208 -1.89 -9.06 20.69
C MET A 208 -2.99 -8.09 21.12
N HIS A 209 -3.03 -6.90 20.53
CA HIS A 209 -4.12 -5.95 20.75
C HIS A 209 -5.47 -6.54 20.31
N MET A 210 -5.56 -7.06 19.08
CA MET A 210 -6.81 -7.63 18.57
C MET A 210 -7.28 -8.85 19.35
N ARG A 211 -6.35 -9.72 19.78
CA ARG A 211 -6.66 -10.86 20.67
C ARG A 211 -7.29 -10.39 21.98
N ARG A 212 -6.69 -9.40 22.65
CA ARG A 212 -7.21 -8.84 23.91
C ARG A 212 -8.54 -8.13 23.72
N LEU A 213 -8.69 -7.38 22.63
CA LEU A 213 -9.89 -6.62 22.32
C LEU A 213 -11.11 -7.55 22.17
N ARG A 214 -10.94 -8.66 21.44
CA ARG A 214 -12.02 -9.63 21.18
C ARG A 214 -12.31 -10.57 22.34
N ALA A 215 -11.30 -10.90 23.14
CA ALA A 215 -11.51 -11.70 24.35
C ALA A 215 -12.43 -11.00 25.35
N LYS A 216 -12.39 -9.66 25.43
CA LYS A 216 -13.27 -8.90 26.33
C LYS A 216 -14.74 -8.89 25.88
N SER A 217 -14.99 -8.80 24.58
CA SER A 217 -16.37 -8.81 24.03
C SER A 217 -17.07 -10.16 24.15
N GLN A 218 -16.35 -11.27 24.30
CA GLN A 218 -16.96 -12.60 24.49
C GLN A 218 -17.44 -12.86 25.93
N VAL A 219 -17.08 -11.98 26.86
CA VAL A 219 -17.40 -12.13 28.30
C VAL A 219 -18.49 -11.12 28.73
N SER A 220 -18.89 -10.21 27.85
CA SER A 220 -19.97 -9.22 28.03
C SER A 220 -21.22 -9.61 27.29
#